data_AF-A0A8J6PI82-F1
#
_entry.id   AF-A0A8J6PI82-F1
#
_cell.length_a   1.000
_cell.length_b   1.000
_cell.length_c   1.000
_cell.angle_alpha   90.00
_cell.angle_beta   90.00
_cell.angle_gamma   90.00
#
_symmetry.space_group_name_H-M   'P 1'
#
loop_
_entity.id
_entity.type
_entity.pdbx_description
1 polymer ?
#
loop_
_entity_poly.entity_id
_entity_poly.type
_entity_poly.pdbx_seq_one_letter_code
_entity_poly.pdbx_strand_id
1 'polypeptide(L)'
;MGNLHPITKAEYGKPTKESCVEMIFKYGKINKDELVNIPTPFVINDHFLTEDLFQLDFENGRYGLDVGWYSKNGGECFVIYIIKNHDWDNPVFSVDVFDKHTLEGEFLKALDMFYNLCEGNR
;
A
#
# COMPACT_ATOMS: atom_id res chain seq x y z
N MET A 1 -1.52 -13.67 35.55
CA MET A 1 -1.95 -13.86 34.15
C MET A 1 -2.94 -12.77 33.83
N GLY A 2 -2.48 -11.69 33.20
CA GLY A 2 -3.37 -10.61 32.76
C GLY A 2 -4.06 -11.05 31.48
N ASN A 3 -5.39 -11.20 31.53
CA ASN A 3 -6.17 -11.43 30.32
C ASN A 3 -6.04 -10.18 29.45
N LEU A 4 -5.37 -10.31 28.31
CA LEU A 4 -5.48 -9.37 27.22
C LEU A 4 -6.90 -9.51 26.67
N HIS A 5 -7.81 -8.67 27.15
CA HIS A 5 -9.08 -8.46 26.47
C HIS A 5 -8.76 -7.90 25.07
N PRO A 6 -9.27 -8.52 23.99
CA PRO A 6 -9.23 -7.89 22.68
C PRO A 6 -10.00 -6.58 22.79
N ILE A 7 -9.31 -5.45 22.63
CA ILE A 7 -9.97 -4.15 22.59
C ILE A 7 -10.90 -4.16 21.38
N THR A 8 -12.20 -4.03 21.60
CA THR A 8 -13.17 -4.01 20.50
C THR A 8 -13.13 -2.64 19.83
N LYS A 9 -13.10 -2.60 18.49
CA LYS A 9 -12.96 -1.38 17.68
C LYS A 9 -13.98 -0.27 17.99
N ALA A 10 -15.10 -0.57 18.65
CA ALA A 10 -16.11 0.40 19.06
C ALA A 10 -15.58 1.46 20.05
N GLU A 11 -14.46 1.20 20.72
CA GLU A 11 -13.84 2.12 21.69
C GLU A 11 -12.81 3.07 21.05
N TYR A 12 -12.41 2.84 19.79
CA TYR A 12 -11.54 3.75 19.04
C TYR A 12 -12.41 4.71 18.23
N GLY A 13 -12.25 6.02 18.46
CA GLY A 13 -12.77 7.04 17.55
C GLY A 13 -12.26 6.83 16.11
N LYS A 14 -12.84 7.54 15.13
CA LYS A 14 -12.40 7.42 13.72
C LYS A 14 -10.87 7.56 13.63
N PRO A 15 -10.17 6.58 13.03
CA PRO A 15 -8.72 6.62 12.94
C PRO A 15 -8.25 7.81 12.09
N THR A 16 -7.11 8.39 12.47
CA THR A 16 -6.45 9.43 11.67
C THR A 16 -5.73 8.78 10.49
N LYS A 17 -5.32 9.57 9.50
CA LYS A 17 -4.58 9.04 8.35
C LYS A 17 -3.30 8.32 8.79
N GLU A 18 -2.59 8.87 9.77
CA GLU A 18 -1.40 8.28 10.37
C GLU A 18 -1.72 6.92 11.02
N SER A 19 -2.81 6.82 11.79
CA SER A 19 -3.17 5.55 12.43
C SER A 19 -3.73 4.52 11.45
N CYS A 20 -4.35 4.93 10.34
CA CYS A 20 -4.74 4.06 9.24
C CYS A 20 -3.53 3.40 8.59
N VAL A 21 -2.49 4.19 8.32
CA VAL A 21 -1.22 3.70 7.77
C VAL A 21 -0.58 2.71 8.75
N GLU A 22 -0.45 3.07 10.03
CA GLU A 22 0.07 2.16 11.06
C GLU A 22 -0.71 0.84 11.14
N MET A 23 -2.04 0.89 11.04
CA MET A 23 -2.87 -0.33 11.01
C MET A 23 -2.56 -1.21 9.79
N ILE A 24 -2.45 -0.61 8.62
CA ILE A 24 -2.12 -1.33 7.38
C ILE A 24 -0.78 -2.05 7.53
N PHE A 25 0.25 -1.37 8.01
CA PHE A 25 1.58 -1.96 8.21
C PHE A 25 1.64 -2.97 9.37
N LYS A 26 0.79 -2.80 10.39
CA LYS A 26 0.72 -3.72 11.54
C LYS A 26 0.00 -5.02 11.22
N TYR A 27 -1.05 -4.97 10.39
CA TYR A 27 -1.92 -6.13 10.12
C TYR A 27 -1.79 -6.68 8.71
N GLY A 28 -1.22 -5.90 7.79
CA GLY A 28 -0.87 -6.36 6.45
C GLY A 28 0.40 -7.20 6.46
N LYS A 29 0.53 -8.02 5.44
CA LYS A 29 1.71 -8.84 5.19
C LYS A 29 2.48 -8.19 4.05
N ILE A 30 3.66 -7.67 4.35
CA ILE A 30 4.62 -7.23 3.34
C ILE A 30 5.23 -8.47 2.69
N ASN A 31 5.05 -8.63 1.38
CA ASN A 31 5.66 -9.68 0.59
C ASN A 31 6.98 -9.23 -0.05
N LYS A 32 7.09 -7.94 -0.37
CA LYS A 32 8.29 -7.31 -0.92
C LYS A 32 8.38 -5.87 -0.46
N ASP A 33 9.59 -5.40 -0.15
CA ASP A 33 9.84 -4.02 0.25
C ASP A 33 11.28 -3.62 -0.11
N GLU A 34 11.43 -3.04 -1.29
CA GLU A 34 12.64 -2.40 -1.79
C GLU A 34 12.56 -0.87 -1.67
N LEU A 35 11.44 -0.35 -1.13
CA LEU A 35 11.25 1.07 -0.86
C LEU A 35 11.74 1.32 0.57
N VAL A 36 12.89 1.95 0.72
CA VAL A 36 13.47 2.14 2.05
C VAL A 36 12.63 3.17 2.82
N ASN A 37 12.33 2.89 4.09
CA ASN A 37 11.67 3.80 5.06
C ASN A 37 10.21 4.20 4.74
N ILE A 38 9.35 3.25 4.38
CA ILE A 38 7.89 3.46 4.32
C ILE A 38 7.29 3.55 5.75
N PRO A 39 6.30 4.43 6.05
CA PRO A 39 5.65 5.40 5.16
C PRO A 39 6.45 6.68 4.93
N THR A 40 7.37 7.05 5.83
CA THR A 40 8.19 8.25 5.69
C THR A 40 9.48 8.16 6.50
N PRO A 41 10.61 8.70 5.99
CA PRO A 41 10.77 9.32 4.67
C PRO A 41 10.91 8.29 3.55
N PHE A 42 10.16 8.45 2.45
CA PHE A 42 10.21 7.54 1.31
C PHE A 42 11.56 7.66 0.57
N VAL A 43 12.39 6.62 0.61
CA VAL A 43 13.70 6.60 -0.08
C VAL A 43 13.72 5.47 -1.10
N ILE A 44 13.83 5.83 -2.38
CA ILE A 44 13.95 4.86 -3.48
C ILE A 44 15.43 4.62 -3.75
N ASN A 45 15.80 3.35 -3.87
CA ASN A 45 17.11 2.99 -4.39
C ASN A 45 17.06 2.86 -5.92
N ASP A 46 17.51 3.93 -6.59
CA ASP A 46 17.48 4.06 -8.05
C ASP A 46 18.29 3.00 -8.80
N HIS A 47 19.21 2.31 -8.12
CA HIS A 47 20.03 1.28 -8.72
C HIS A 47 19.30 -0.06 -8.92
N PHE A 48 18.10 -0.22 -8.35
CA PHE A 48 17.35 -1.47 -8.33
C PHE A 48 15.87 -1.29 -8.67
N LEU A 49 15.55 -0.38 -9.59
CA LEU A 49 14.19 -0.25 -10.11
C LEU A 49 13.79 -1.53 -10.86
N THR A 50 12.79 -2.25 -10.35
CA THR A 50 12.26 -3.48 -10.93
C THR A 50 10.74 -3.47 -10.97
N GLU A 51 10.13 -4.41 -11.68
CA GLU A 51 8.67 -4.52 -11.82
C GLU A 51 7.95 -4.74 -10.47
N ASP A 52 8.63 -5.30 -9.46
CA ASP A 52 8.09 -5.37 -8.10
C ASP A 52 9.01 -4.60 -7.15
N LEU A 53 8.64 -3.41 -6.72
CA LEU A 53 9.37 -2.63 -5.71
C LEU A 53 8.78 -2.83 -4.32
N PHE A 54 7.46 -2.94 -4.23
CA PHE A 54 6.77 -3.11 -2.96
C PHE A 54 5.48 -3.87 -3.18
N GLN A 55 5.19 -4.79 -2.28
CA GLN A 55 3.92 -5.51 -2.27
C GLN A 55 3.45 -5.76 -0.85
N LEU A 56 2.21 -5.37 -0.58
CA LEU A 56 1.53 -5.56 0.69
C LEU A 56 0.20 -6.26 0.46
N ASP A 57 0.01 -7.41 1.11
CA ASP A 57 -1.28 -8.08 1.17
C ASP A 57 -2.04 -7.74 2.45
N PHE A 58 -3.36 -7.69 2.35
CA PHE A 58 -4.26 -7.49 3.47
C PHE A 58 -5.45 -8.44 3.38
N GLU A 59 -6.03 -8.78 4.54
CA GLU A 59 -7.17 -9.73 4.64
C GLU A 59 -6.92 -11.05 3.92
N ASN A 60 -5.81 -11.72 4.24
CA ASN A 60 -5.42 -13.01 3.63
C ASN A 60 -5.33 -12.96 2.10
N GLY A 61 -4.82 -11.85 1.53
CA GLY A 61 -4.63 -11.69 0.09
C GLY A 61 -5.90 -11.27 -0.66
N ARG A 62 -6.98 -10.91 0.04
CA ARG A 62 -8.16 -10.32 -0.60
C ARG A 62 -7.83 -8.98 -1.27
N TYR A 63 -6.99 -8.17 -0.63
CA TYR A 63 -6.54 -6.89 -1.16
C TYR A 63 -5.01 -6.87 -1.20
N GLY A 64 -4.46 -6.35 -2.29
CA GLY A 64 -3.03 -6.10 -2.47
C GLY A 64 -2.76 -4.64 -2.83
N LEU A 65 -1.73 -4.04 -2.25
CA LEU A 65 -1.14 -2.77 -2.70
C LEU A 65 0.23 -3.13 -3.28
N ASP A 66 0.44 -2.78 -4.54
CA ASP A 66 1.67 -3.08 -5.28
C ASP A 66 2.27 -1.81 -5.88
N VAL A 67 3.59 -1.73 -5.92
CA VAL A 67 4.34 -0.67 -6.58
C VAL A 67 5.46 -1.29 -7.39
N GLY A 68 5.59 -0.88 -8.64
CA GLY A 68 6.63 -1.37 -9.56
C GLY A 68 7.14 -0.30 -10.50
N TRP A 69 8.24 -0.59 -11.20
CA TRP A 69 8.80 0.24 -12.26
C TRP A 69 8.64 -0.44 -13.62
N TYR A 70 8.01 0.24 -14.56
CA TYR A 70 7.61 -0.34 -15.86
C TYR A 70 7.98 0.57 -17.02
N SER A 71 8.27 -0.04 -18.17
CA SER A 71 8.30 0.65 -19.45
C SER A 71 6.89 0.75 -20.03
N LYS A 72 6.29 1.94 -20.05
CA LYS A 72 4.97 2.23 -20.63
C LYS A 72 5.03 3.36 -21.66
N ASN A 73 4.35 3.17 -22.79
CA ASN A 73 4.20 4.19 -23.84
C ASN A 73 5.52 4.84 -24.32
N GLY A 74 6.63 4.10 -24.30
CA GLY A 74 7.94 4.59 -24.73
C GLY A 74 8.72 5.37 -23.66
N GLY A 75 8.23 5.42 -22.41
CA GLY A 75 8.94 5.94 -21.25
C GLY A 75 8.94 4.95 -20.08
N GLU A 76 9.66 5.30 -19.03
CA GLU A 76 9.68 4.52 -17.79
C GLU A 76 8.91 5.26 -16.70
N CYS A 77 8.13 4.54 -15.90
CA CYS A 77 7.35 5.12 -14.81
C CYS A 77 7.17 4.13 -13.66
N PHE A 78 6.92 4.67 -12.47
CA PHE A 78 6.37 3.87 -11.39
C PHE A 78 4.90 3.59 -11.70
N VAL A 79 4.40 2.45 -11.29
CA VAL A 79 2.99 2.14 -11.31
C VAL A 79 2.59 1.65 -9.94
N ILE A 80 1.55 2.26 -9.38
CA ILE A 80 0.95 1.83 -8.11
C ILE A 80 -0.37 1.13 -8.44
N TYR A 81 -0.57 -0.08 -7.95
CA TYR A 81 -1.79 -0.85 -8.09
C TYR A 81 -2.46 -1.11 -6.75
N ILE A 82 -3.79 -1.01 -6.71
CA ILE A 82 -4.61 -1.68 -5.70
C ILE A 82 -5.38 -2.81 -6.37
N ILE A 83 -5.17 -4.02 -5.88
CA ILE A 83 -5.62 -5.26 -6.50
C ILE A 83 -6.60 -5.94 -5.55
N LYS A 84 -7.62 -6.57 -6.11
CA LYS A 84 -8.59 -7.34 -5.35
C LYS A 84 -8.63 -8.77 -5.86
N ASN A 85 -8.62 -9.74 -4.95
CA ASN A 85 -8.68 -11.17 -5.25
C ASN A 85 -7.59 -11.64 -6.25
N HIS A 86 -6.42 -11.01 -6.22
CA HIS A 86 -5.32 -11.27 -7.16
C HIS A 86 -5.64 -11.03 -8.65
N ASP A 87 -6.66 -10.21 -8.97
CA ASP A 87 -7.02 -9.83 -10.35
C ASP A 87 -6.15 -8.66 -10.83
N TRP A 88 -4.97 -8.98 -11.37
CA TRP A 88 -4.03 -8.00 -11.93
C TRP A 88 -4.51 -7.38 -13.25
N ASP A 89 -5.40 -8.07 -13.98
CA ASP A 89 -5.93 -7.58 -15.25
C ASP A 89 -6.98 -6.47 -15.03
N ASN A 90 -7.63 -6.46 -13.87
CA ASN A 90 -8.66 -5.48 -13.50
C ASN A 90 -8.38 -4.87 -12.12
N PRO A 91 -7.32 -4.06 -11.96
CA PRO A 91 -7.00 -3.44 -10.69
C PRO A 91 -8.13 -2.50 -10.25
N VAL A 92 -8.41 -2.46 -8.95
CA VAL A 92 -9.38 -1.53 -8.36
C VAL A 92 -8.92 -0.08 -8.54
N PHE A 93 -7.61 0.12 -8.52
CA PHE A 93 -6.96 1.39 -8.77
C PHE A 93 -5.60 1.16 -9.41
N SER A 94 -5.24 2.01 -10.36
CA SER A 94 -3.89 2.07 -10.93
C SER A 94 -3.53 3.52 -11.23
N VAL A 95 -2.30 3.92 -10.93
CA VAL A 95 -1.77 5.22 -11.34
C VAL A 95 -0.33 5.08 -11.83
N ASP A 96 -0.06 5.67 -12.99
CA ASP A 96 1.29 5.80 -13.54
C ASP A 96 1.92 7.09 -12.99
N VAL A 97 3.12 6.98 -12.42
CA VAL A 97 3.83 8.09 -11.77
C VAL A 97 5.20 8.24 -12.41
N PHE A 98 5.40 9.37 -13.10
CA PHE A 98 6.60 9.64 -13.89
C PHE A 98 7.69 10.40 -13.14
N ASP A 99 7.40 10.85 -11.92
CA ASP A 99 8.31 11.66 -11.11
C ASP A 99 8.36 11.17 -9.67
N LYS A 100 9.57 10.94 -9.17
CA LYS A 100 9.86 10.47 -7.80
C LYS A 100 9.32 11.43 -6.74
N HIS A 101 9.35 12.73 -7.01
CA HIS A 101 8.81 13.72 -6.07
C HIS A 101 7.31 13.59 -5.88
N THR A 102 6.60 13.05 -6.87
CA THR A 102 5.15 12.83 -6.80
C THR A 102 4.77 11.42 -6.30
N LEU A 103 5.71 10.46 -6.33
CA LEU A 103 5.46 9.08 -5.94
C LEU A 103 5.02 8.94 -4.49
N GLU A 104 5.68 9.63 -3.56
CA GLU A 104 5.30 9.61 -2.14
C GLU A 104 3.83 10.07 -1.97
N GLY A 105 3.45 11.16 -2.65
CA GLY A 105 2.10 11.70 -2.59
C GLY A 105 1.06 10.73 -3.13
N GLU A 106 1.32 10.09 -4.28
CA GLU A 106 0.41 9.10 -4.88
C GLU A 106 0.35 7.80 -4.06
N PHE A 107 1.48 7.36 -3.49
CA PHE A 107 1.52 6.21 -2.60
C PHE A 107 0.70 6.45 -1.33
N LEU A 108 0.80 7.63 -0.71
CA LEU A 108 -0.02 7.98 0.45
C LEU A 108 -1.51 8.12 0.13
N LYS A 109 -1.89 8.46 -1.11
CA LYS A 109 -3.29 8.42 -1.57
C LYS A 109 -3.75 6.98 -1.78
N ALA A 110 -2.92 6.15 -2.39
CA ALA A 110 -3.22 4.74 -2.59
C ALA A 110 -3.39 4.01 -1.24
N LEU A 111 -2.56 4.29 -0.24
CA LEU A 111 -2.71 3.76 1.13
C LEU A 111 -4.05 4.17 1.76
N ASP A 112 -4.48 5.42 1.60
CA ASP A 112 -5.78 5.87 2.11
C ASP A 112 -6.95 5.17 1.41
N MET A 113 -6.88 5.04 0.07
CA MET A 113 -7.88 4.28 -0.70
C MET A 113 -7.89 2.80 -0.29
N PHE A 114 -6.72 2.19 -0.15
CA PHE A 114 -6.53 0.81 0.27
C PHE A 114 -7.15 0.56 1.64
N TYR A 115 -6.91 1.46 2.60
CA TYR A 115 -7.53 1.43 3.93
C TYR A 115 -9.06 1.43 3.84
N ASN A 116 -9.62 2.39 3.09
CA ASN A 116 -11.07 2.54 2.97
C ASN A 116 -11.73 1.32 2.31
N LEU A 117 -11.07 0.68 1.34
CA LEU A 117 -11.52 -0.57 0.74
C LEU A 117 -11.53 -1.73 1.74
N CYS A 118 -10.55 -1.79 2.63
CA CYS A 118 -10.45 -2.82 3.66
C CYS A 118 -11.48 -2.63 4.78
N GLU A 119 -11.75 -1.39 5.22
CA GLU A 119 -12.75 -1.13 6.26
C GLU A 119 -14.20 -1.13 5.75
N GLY A 120 -14.47 -0.62 4.54
CA GLY A 120 -15.83 -0.52 4.00
C GLY A 120 -16.49 -1.85 3.64
N ASN A 121 -15.76 -2.96 3.72
CA ASN A 121 -16.24 -4.33 3.45
C ASN A 121 -16.25 -5.23 4.70
N ARG A 122 -16.14 -4.64 5.90
CA ARG A 122 -16.22 -5.33 7.20
C ARG A 122 -17.60 -5.24 7.82
#